data_AF-A0AA39MGD5-F1
#
_entry.id   AF-A0AA39MGD5-F1
#
_cell.length_a   1.000
_cell.length_b   1.000
_cell.length_c   1.000
_cell.angle_alpha   90.00
_cell.angle_beta   90.00
_cell.angle_gamma   90.00
#
_symmetry.space_group_name_H-M   'P 1'
#
loop_
_entity.id
_entity.type
_entity.pdbx_description
1 polymer ?
#
loop_
_entity_poly.entity_id
_entity_poly.type
_entity_poly.pdbx_seq_one_letter_code
_entity_poly.pdbx_strand_id
1 'polypeptide(L)'
;MSLSSTSTIKRQISSQLGAKAPAYFEPLASFVTGKISRPEFEDSLKAVLDAPNLIQLHNALIISLFDARSFKRPLTPPPDLPKPPPRKRRRTLPYQGPGDDGSIRSERLKRWTVSVGKHERDWIAALESVQPSTGPRLDTDEIARERGVVLLPERGEPPGSRLAVQLATITRSPNVQHIADRINLICAQNNLGSPSRSVSSLMHLACE
;
A
#
# COMPACT_ATOMS: atom_id res chain seq x y z
N MET A 1 11.32 32.22 -3.27
CA MET A 1 10.05 32.40 -2.54
C MET A 1 10.09 31.47 -1.32
N SER A 2 10.39 31.99 -0.13
CA SER A 2 10.40 31.18 1.09
C SER A 2 8.96 30.85 1.47
N LEU A 3 8.61 29.58 1.61
CA LEU A 3 7.28 29.17 2.06
C LEU A 3 7.12 29.58 3.53
N SER A 4 5.98 30.21 3.86
CA SER A 4 5.61 30.49 5.25
C SER A 4 5.56 29.20 6.07
N SER A 5 5.95 29.27 7.35
CA SER A 5 5.92 28.12 8.25
C SER A 5 4.51 27.52 8.39
N THR A 6 4.39 26.21 8.51
CA THR A 6 3.11 25.49 8.67
C THR A 6 2.24 26.09 9.78
N SER A 7 2.87 26.54 10.88
CA SER A 7 2.20 27.15 12.02
C SER A 7 1.57 28.51 11.72
N THR A 8 2.21 29.34 10.88
CA THR A 8 1.68 30.65 10.51
C THR A 8 0.51 30.52 9.54
N ILE A 9 0.59 29.60 8.58
CA ILE A 9 -0.51 29.30 7.64
C ILE A 9 -1.72 28.74 8.40
N LYS A 10 -1.50 27.82 9.34
CA LYS A 10 -2.59 27.27 10.17
C LYS A 10 -3.30 28.37 10.97
N ARG A 11 -2.56 29.30 11.57
CA ARG A 11 -3.13 30.45 12.30
C ARG A 11 -3.95 31.37 11.39
N GLN A 12 -3.48 31.62 10.17
CA GLN A 12 -4.22 32.44 9.19
C GLN A 12 -5.54 31.78 8.78
N ILE A 13 -5.55 30.46 8.55
CA ILE A 13 -6.78 29.71 8.26
C ILE A 13 -7.74 29.77 9.44
N SER A 14 -7.27 29.50 10.66
CA SER A 14 -8.12 29.59 11.87
C SER A 14 -8.70 31.00 12.05
N SER A 15 -7.91 32.04 11.77
CA SER A 15 -8.36 33.43 11.88
C SER A 15 -9.41 33.80 10.83
N GLN A 16 -9.32 33.28 9.61
CA GLN A 16 -10.24 33.62 8.52
C GLN A 16 -11.51 32.77 8.53
N LEU A 17 -11.44 31.51 8.95
CA LEU A 17 -12.61 30.62 9.05
C LEU A 17 -13.39 30.83 10.36
N GLY A 18 -12.75 31.30 11.43
CA GLY A 18 -13.38 31.51 12.73
C GLY A 18 -14.13 30.27 13.22
N ALA A 19 -15.45 30.37 13.38
CA ALA A 19 -16.31 29.27 13.83
C ALA A 19 -16.37 28.07 12.87
N LYS A 20 -16.04 28.25 11.58
CA LYS A 20 -15.97 27.17 10.58
C LYS A 20 -14.62 26.42 10.59
N ALA A 21 -13.65 26.86 11.39
CA ALA A 21 -12.33 26.23 11.48
C ALA A 21 -12.37 24.72 11.81
N PRO A 22 -13.14 24.23 12.81
CA PRO A 22 -13.22 22.80 13.08
C PRO A 22 -13.76 21.99 11.88
N ALA A 23 -14.75 22.52 11.17
CA ALA A 23 -15.32 21.89 9.97
C ALA A 23 -14.32 21.75 8.82
N TYR A 24 -13.23 22.54 8.80
CA TYR A 24 -12.12 22.36 7.87
C TYR A 24 -11.06 21.39 8.39
N PHE A 25 -10.67 21.51 9.66
CA PHE A 25 -9.57 20.72 10.21
C PHE A 25 -9.92 19.26 10.51
N GLU A 26 -11.19 18.93 10.81
CA GLU A 26 -11.62 17.54 11.03
C GLU A 26 -11.54 16.68 9.75
N PRO A 27 -12.11 17.12 8.60
CA PRO A 27 -11.95 16.41 7.35
C PRO A 27 -10.48 16.33 6.93
N LEU A 28 -9.70 17.40 7.13
CA LEU A 28 -8.26 17.40 6.82
C LEU A 28 -7.50 16.35 7.64
N ALA A 29 -7.77 16.27 8.95
CA ALA A 29 -7.16 15.26 9.81
C ALA A 29 -7.61 13.83 9.43
N SER A 30 -8.89 13.66 9.12
CA SER A 30 -9.45 12.38 8.66
C SER A 30 -8.86 11.94 7.32
N PHE A 31 -8.59 12.88 6.41
CA PHE A 31 -7.96 12.62 5.12
C PHE A 31 -6.49 12.22 5.29
N VAL A 32 -5.72 12.96 6.09
CA VAL A 32 -4.30 12.66 6.36
C VAL A 32 -4.13 11.33 7.11
N THR A 33 -5.10 10.96 7.96
CA THR A 33 -5.12 9.65 8.64
C THR A 33 -5.71 8.51 7.81
N GLY A 34 -6.15 8.79 6.57
CA GLY A 34 -6.65 7.78 5.64
C GLY A 34 -8.05 7.23 5.96
N LYS A 35 -8.85 7.94 6.76
CA LYS A 35 -10.22 7.55 7.11
C LYS A 35 -11.26 7.91 6.05
N ILE A 36 -11.00 8.96 5.26
CA ILE A 36 -11.88 9.42 4.19
C ILE A 36 -11.15 9.42 2.85
N SER A 37 -11.90 9.23 1.78
CA SER A 37 -11.37 9.23 0.42
C SER A 37 -11.17 10.67 -0.11
N ARG A 38 -10.38 10.82 -1.17
CA ARG A 38 -10.16 12.11 -1.83
C ARG A 38 -11.45 12.82 -2.29
N PRO A 39 -12.40 12.17 -2.98
CA PRO A 39 -13.61 12.86 -3.42
C PRO A 39 -14.46 13.36 -2.24
N GLU A 40 -14.61 12.56 -1.18
CA GLU A 40 -15.34 12.96 0.04
C GLU A 40 -14.67 14.16 0.73
N PHE A 41 -13.34 14.20 0.72
CA PHE A 41 -12.58 15.32 1.25
C PHE A 41 -12.80 16.60 0.41
N GLU A 42 -12.72 16.51 -0.91
CA GLU A 42 -12.95 17.66 -1.80
C GLU A 42 -14.38 18.20 -1.68
N ASP A 43 -15.39 17.34 -1.53
CA ASP A 43 -16.78 17.78 -1.33
C ASP A 43 -17.01 18.44 0.02
N SER A 44 -16.37 17.93 1.08
CA SER A 44 -16.40 18.56 2.41
C SER A 44 -15.73 19.93 2.41
N LEU A 45 -14.65 20.09 1.63
CA LEU A 45 -13.92 21.36 1.52
C LEU A 45 -14.68 22.43 0.74
N LYS A 46 -15.42 22.06 -0.31
CA LYS A 46 -16.21 23.01 -1.11
C LYS A 46 -17.23 23.79 -0.27
N ALA A 47 -17.77 23.18 0.78
CA ALA A 47 -18.73 23.82 1.68
C ALA A 47 -18.10 24.84 2.65
N VAL A 48 -16.77 24.84 2.78
CA VAL A 48 -16.03 25.66 3.75
C VAL A 48 -15.10 26.66 3.08
N LEU A 49 -14.53 26.32 1.92
CA LEU A 49 -13.60 27.14 1.16
C LEU A 49 -14.32 27.92 0.04
N ASP A 50 -15.16 28.87 0.42
CA ASP A 50 -15.96 29.67 -0.53
C ASP A 50 -15.14 30.75 -1.27
N ALA A 51 -13.98 31.12 -0.72
CA ALA A 51 -13.22 32.29 -1.15
C ALA A 51 -11.82 31.92 -1.69
N PRO A 52 -11.31 32.61 -2.74
CA PRO A 52 -10.08 32.23 -3.45
C PRO A 52 -8.82 32.35 -2.58
N ASN A 53 -8.81 33.29 -1.64
CA ASN A 53 -7.80 33.44 -0.60
C ASN A 53 -7.71 32.20 0.31
N LEU A 54 -8.84 31.60 0.67
CA LEU A 54 -8.87 30.39 1.50
C LEU A 54 -8.33 29.17 0.75
N ILE A 55 -8.65 29.07 -0.54
CA ILE A 55 -8.10 28.02 -1.42
C ILE A 55 -6.57 28.17 -1.54
N GLN A 56 -6.06 29.39 -1.67
CA GLN A 56 -4.62 29.65 -1.69
C GLN A 56 -3.94 29.23 -0.37
N LEU A 57 -4.54 29.55 0.77
CA LEU A 57 -4.04 29.13 2.08
C LEU A 57 -4.10 27.61 2.27
N HIS A 58 -5.16 26.95 1.79
CA HIS A 58 -5.26 25.50 1.79
C HIS A 58 -4.13 24.87 0.96
N ASN A 59 -3.93 25.32 -0.28
CA ASN A 59 -2.87 24.82 -1.15
C ASN A 59 -1.48 25.04 -0.53
N ALA A 60 -1.24 26.22 0.06
CA ALA A 60 -0.01 26.51 0.77
C ALA A 60 0.19 25.59 2.00
N LEU A 61 -0.89 25.28 2.74
CA LEU A 61 -0.84 24.38 3.88
C LEU A 61 -0.47 22.95 3.43
N ILE A 62 -1.15 22.41 2.42
CA ILE A 62 -0.87 21.08 1.87
C ILE A 62 0.57 20.99 1.39
N ILE A 63 1.04 21.98 0.62
CA ILE A 63 2.43 22.03 0.17
C ILE A 63 3.38 22.05 1.36
N SER A 64 3.13 22.88 2.38
CA SER A 64 4.02 22.97 3.55
C SER A 64 4.05 21.68 4.39
N LEU A 65 2.94 20.93 4.45
CA LEU A 65 2.86 19.66 5.18
C LEU A 65 3.60 18.54 4.45
N PHE A 66 3.58 18.55 3.11
CA PHE A 66 4.19 17.51 2.28
C PHE A 66 5.50 17.95 1.62
N ASP A 67 6.06 19.11 1.97
CA ASP A 67 7.34 19.57 1.44
C ASP A 67 8.47 18.68 1.99
N ALA A 68 8.86 17.71 1.15
CA ALA A 68 9.91 16.72 1.39
C ALA A 68 11.32 17.31 1.58
N ARG A 69 11.48 18.64 1.54
CA ARG A 69 12.73 19.33 1.90
C ARG A 69 12.95 19.43 3.41
N SER A 70 11.88 19.33 4.21
CA SER A 70 11.94 19.35 5.67
C SER A 70 12.35 17.99 6.27
N PHE A 71 12.05 16.89 5.57
CA PHE A 71 12.65 15.60 5.84
C PHE A 71 14.09 15.64 5.31
N LYS A 72 15.06 15.73 6.23
CA LYS A 72 16.49 15.58 5.91
C LYS A 72 16.66 14.27 5.14
N ARG A 73 16.70 14.35 3.81
CA ARG A 73 17.11 13.21 3.00
C ARG A 73 18.50 12.83 3.49
N PRO A 74 18.78 11.56 3.82
CA PRO A 74 20.16 11.14 3.93
C PRO A 74 20.88 11.54 2.64
N LEU A 75 22.10 12.07 2.76
CA LEU A 75 22.94 12.41 1.61
C LEU A 75 22.91 11.22 0.65
N THR A 76 22.41 11.44 -0.55
CA THR A 76 22.41 10.44 -1.61
C THR A 76 23.81 9.83 -1.73
N PRO A 77 23.95 8.49 -1.75
CA PRO A 77 25.24 7.87 -2.03
C PRO A 77 25.81 8.36 -3.38
N PRO A 78 27.14 8.30 -3.59
CA PRO A 78 27.81 8.80 -4.79
C PRO A 78 27.17 8.21 -6.06
N PRO A 79 27.26 8.90 -7.21
CA PRO A 79 26.60 8.45 -8.44
C PRO A 79 27.09 7.07 -8.86
N ASP A 80 26.22 6.08 -8.73
CA ASP A 80 26.43 4.73 -9.27
C ASP A 80 26.54 4.76 -10.80
N LEU A 81 27.34 3.83 -11.31
CA LEU A 81 27.61 3.53 -12.72
C LEU A 81 26.35 3.65 -13.61
N PRO A 82 26.52 3.99 -14.91
CA PRO A 82 25.40 4.20 -15.82
C PRO A 82 24.45 3.00 -15.80
N LYS A 83 23.22 3.25 -15.33
CA LYS A 83 22.16 2.25 -15.27
C LYS A 83 21.96 1.65 -16.66
N PRO A 84 21.83 0.31 -16.78
CA PRO A 84 21.49 -0.31 -18.05
C PRO A 84 20.17 0.29 -18.57
N PRO A 85 19.99 0.37 -19.91
CA PRO A 85 18.82 0.98 -20.50
C PRO A 85 17.55 0.36 -19.91
N PRO A 86 16.56 1.17 -19.49
CA PRO A 86 15.36 0.66 -18.87
C PRO A 86 14.65 -0.30 -19.83
N ARG A 87 14.57 -1.57 -19.43
CA ARG A 87 13.76 -2.56 -20.16
C ARG A 87 12.33 -2.06 -20.16
N LYS A 88 11.76 -1.83 -21.34
CA LYS A 88 10.37 -1.39 -21.50
C LYS A 88 9.47 -2.27 -20.63
N ARG A 89 8.85 -1.70 -19.60
CA ARG A 89 7.81 -2.37 -18.82
C ARG A 89 6.72 -2.78 -19.81
N ARG A 90 6.45 -4.09 -19.89
CA ARG A 90 5.35 -4.61 -20.69
C ARG A 90 4.06 -4.02 -20.12
N ARG A 91 3.36 -3.25 -20.95
CA ARG A 91 2.16 -2.47 -20.58
C ARG A 91 1.08 -3.45 -20.08
N THR A 92 0.76 -3.40 -18.79
CA THR A 92 -0.29 -4.23 -18.15
C THR A 92 -1.67 -3.59 -18.22
N LEU A 93 -1.75 -2.28 -18.51
CA LEU A 93 -3.02 -1.57 -18.66
C LEU A 93 -3.54 -1.62 -20.11
N PRO A 94 -4.88 -1.69 -20.29
CA PRO A 94 -5.51 -1.51 -21.59
C PRO A 94 -5.09 -0.18 -22.25
N TYR A 95 -5.18 -0.14 -23.59
CA TYR A 95 -4.76 1.00 -24.41
C TYR A 95 -5.61 2.26 -24.13
N GLN A 96 -5.08 3.19 -23.35
CA GLN A 96 -5.62 4.55 -23.18
C GLN A 96 -5.21 5.47 -24.34
N GLY A 97 -5.70 5.19 -25.55
CA GLY A 97 -5.55 6.09 -26.69
C GLY A 97 -6.71 7.08 -26.81
N PRO A 98 -6.63 8.05 -27.75
CA PRO A 98 -7.72 8.97 -28.02
C PRO A 98 -8.98 8.19 -28.43
N GLY A 99 -10.08 8.33 -27.67
CA GLY A 99 -11.35 7.62 -27.88
C GLY A 99 -11.68 6.52 -26.87
N ASP A 100 -10.90 6.38 -25.78
CA ASP A 100 -11.20 5.44 -24.70
C ASP A 100 -11.84 6.18 -23.51
N ASP A 101 -13.16 6.27 -23.49
CA ASP A 101 -13.94 7.02 -22.47
C ASP A 101 -14.02 6.29 -21.10
N GLY A 102 -13.14 5.31 -20.85
CA GLY A 102 -13.19 4.48 -19.64
C GLY A 102 -14.47 3.63 -19.51
N SER A 103 -15.30 3.59 -20.56
CA SER A 103 -16.52 2.81 -20.60
C SER A 103 -16.21 1.33 -20.78
N ILE A 104 -16.93 0.47 -20.06
CA ILE A 104 -16.82 -1.01 -20.11
C ILE A 104 -17.05 -1.55 -21.56
N ARG A 105 -17.61 -0.72 -22.45
CA ARG A 105 -17.88 -1.06 -23.85
C ARG A 105 -16.87 -0.38 -24.80
N SER A 106 -15.65 -0.89 -24.85
CA SER A 106 -14.62 -0.41 -25.78
C SER A 106 -15.11 -0.52 -27.25
N GLU A 107 -15.17 0.60 -27.97
CA GLU A 107 -15.55 0.61 -29.40
C GLU A 107 -14.62 -0.26 -30.25
N ARG A 108 -13.34 -0.33 -29.87
CA ARG A 108 -12.36 -1.19 -30.55
C ARG A 108 -12.72 -2.66 -30.37
N LEU A 109 -13.13 -3.07 -29.17
CA LEU A 109 -13.58 -4.44 -28.92
C LEU A 109 -14.83 -4.75 -29.75
N LYS A 110 -15.75 -3.79 -29.86
CA LYS A 110 -16.93 -3.91 -30.73
C LYS A 110 -16.53 -4.08 -32.20
N ARG A 111 -15.63 -3.24 -32.73
CA ARG A 111 -15.13 -3.35 -34.11
C ARG A 111 -14.40 -4.67 -34.35
N TRP A 112 -13.57 -5.10 -33.40
CA TRP A 112 -12.87 -6.38 -33.44
C TRP A 112 -13.87 -7.54 -33.48
N THR A 113 -14.83 -7.57 -32.57
CA THR A 113 -15.89 -8.59 -32.51
C THR A 113 -16.70 -8.66 -33.80
N VAL A 114 -17.00 -7.51 -34.41
CA VAL A 114 -17.72 -7.45 -35.70
C VAL A 114 -16.84 -7.95 -36.86
N SER A 115 -15.52 -7.71 -36.82
CA SER A 115 -14.57 -8.18 -37.83
C SER A 115 -14.17 -9.65 -37.70
N VAL A 116 -14.50 -10.29 -36.57
CA VAL A 116 -14.19 -11.71 -36.34
C VAL A 116 -15.09 -12.58 -37.22
N GLY A 117 -14.49 -13.45 -38.03
CA GLY A 117 -15.20 -14.34 -38.95
C GLY A 117 -16.02 -15.42 -38.23
N LYS A 118 -16.98 -16.03 -38.94
CA LYS A 118 -17.90 -17.03 -38.39
C LYS A 118 -17.18 -18.17 -37.64
N HIS A 119 -16.15 -18.73 -38.25
CA HIS A 119 -15.38 -19.84 -37.68
C HIS A 119 -14.77 -19.50 -36.31
N GLU A 120 -14.16 -18.33 -36.21
CA GLU A 120 -13.52 -17.86 -34.98
C GLU A 120 -14.56 -17.55 -33.89
N ARG A 121 -15.74 -17.02 -34.27
CA ARG A 121 -16.86 -16.82 -33.32
C ARG A 121 -17.39 -18.13 -32.78
N ASP A 122 -17.56 -19.14 -33.65
CA ASP A 122 -18.03 -20.47 -33.26
C ASP A 122 -17.00 -21.15 -32.34
N TRP A 123 -15.70 -20.94 -32.58
CA TRP A 123 -14.62 -21.43 -31.73
C TRP A 123 -14.63 -20.76 -30.34
N ILE A 124 -14.77 -19.43 -30.28
CA ILE A 124 -14.86 -18.68 -29.01
C ILE A 124 -16.12 -19.08 -28.22
N ALA A 125 -17.24 -19.31 -28.89
CA ALA A 125 -18.48 -19.75 -28.24
C ALA A 125 -18.39 -21.18 -27.67
N ALA A 126 -17.54 -22.03 -28.24
CA ALA A 126 -17.26 -23.38 -27.76
C ALA A 126 -16.29 -23.42 -26.57
N LEU A 127 -15.65 -22.30 -26.21
CA LEU A 127 -14.80 -22.23 -25.02
C LEU A 127 -15.68 -22.32 -23.76
N GLU A 128 -15.34 -23.26 -22.89
CA GLU A 128 -16.04 -23.47 -21.63
C GLU A 128 -15.91 -22.22 -20.75
N SER A 129 -17.04 -21.64 -20.34
CA SER A 129 -17.04 -20.44 -19.50
C SER A 129 -16.53 -20.79 -18.10
N VAL A 130 -15.23 -20.62 -17.87
CA VAL A 130 -14.64 -20.77 -16.54
C VAL A 130 -15.29 -19.72 -15.64
N GLN A 131 -16.03 -20.17 -14.62
CA GLN A 131 -16.62 -19.27 -13.64
C GLN A 131 -15.49 -18.41 -13.02
N PRO A 132 -15.67 -17.08 -12.91
CA PRO A 132 -14.70 -16.27 -12.22
C PRO A 132 -14.58 -16.78 -10.79
N SER A 133 -13.35 -17.10 -10.36
CA SER A 133 -13.06 -17.51 -8.99
C SER A 133 -13.67 -16.49 -8.03
N THR A 134 -14.49 -16.93 -7.10
CA THR A 134 -15.23 -16.10 -6.13
C THR A 134 -14.36 -15.37 -5.11
N GLY A 135 -13.04 -15.33 -5.30
CA GLY A 135 -12.08 -14.68 -4.41
C GLY A 135 -11.11 -13.77 -5.17
N PRO A 136 -10.54 -12.76 -4.47
CA PRO A 136 -9.51 -11.90 -5.02
C PRO A 136 -8.31 -12.75 -5.46
N ARG A 137 -7.94 -12.65 -6.74
CA ARG A 137 -6.76 -13.34 -7.28
C ARG A 137 -5.52 -12.65 -6.75
N LEU A 138 -4.91 -13.26 -5.72
CA LEU A 138 -3.73 -12.75 -5.01
C LEU A 138 -2.55 -12.42 -5.94
N ASP A 139 -2.45 -13.10 -7.08
CA ASP A 139 -1.39 -12.88 -8.07
C ASP A 139 -1.52 -11.55 -8.83
N THR A 140 -2.74 -11.01 -8.92
CA THR A 140 -3.08 -9.83 -9.73
C THR A 140 -3.55 -8.64 -8.90
N ASP A 141 -4.08 -8.88 -7.71
CA ASP A 141 -4.62 -7.85 -6.85
C ASP A 141 -3.51 -7.29 -5.93
N GLU A 142 -2.90 -6.20 -6.40
CA GLU A 142 -1.82 -5.47 -5.70
C GLU A 142 -2.27 -5.03 -4.29
N ILE A 143 -3.55 -4.69 -4.11
CA ILE A 143 -4.10 -4.27 -2.82
C ILE A 143 -4.18 -5.47 -1.87
N ALA A 144 -4.62 -6.63 -2.35
CA ALA A 144 -4.61 -7.85 -1.55
C ALA A 144 -3.19 -8.32 -1.22
N ARG A 145 -2.24 -8.10 -2.12
CA ARG A 145 -0.83 -8.46 -1.96
C ARG A 145 -0.07 -7.55 -0.99
N GLU A 146 -0.37 -6.24 -0.97
CA GLU A 146 0.28 -5.29 -0.07
C GLU A 146 -0.38 -5.19 1.31
N ARG A 147 -1.68 -5.46 1.43
CA ARG A 147 -2.44 -5.26 2.68
C ARG A 147 -2.90 -6.53 3.39
N GLY A 148 -2.74 -7.70 2.78
CA GLY A 148 -3.11 -8.96 3.41
C GLY A 148 -2.12 -9.36 4.51
N VAL A 149 -2.30 -8.85 5.73
CA VAL A 149 -1.74 -9.54 6.90
C VAL A 149 -2.52 -10.84 7.05
N VAL A 150 -2.01 -11.91 6.44
CA VAL A 150 -2.56 -13.25 6.59
C VAL A 150 -2.09 -13.79 7.92
N LEU A 151 -2.98 -13.73 8.91
CA LEU A 151 -2.74 -14.33 10.21
C LEU A 151 -2.98 -15.84 10.09
N LEU A 152 -1.90 -16.61 10.01
CA LEU A 152 -1.97 -18.07 9.98
C LEU A 152 -2.30 -18.63 11.37
N PRO A 153 -3.09 -19.71 11.47
CA PRO A 153 -3.29 -20.42 12.72
C PRO A 153 -1.98 -21.06 13.20
N GLU A 154 -1.72 -21.03 14.51
CA GLU A 154 -0.46 -21.45 15.11
C GLU A 154 -0.54 -22.87 15.70
N ARG A 155 -0.59 -23.90 14.83
CA ARG A 155 -0.92 -25.30 15.20
C ARG A 155 -2.34 -25.46 15.75
N GLY A 156 -3.31 -24.85 15.07
CA GLY A 156 -4.73 -24.91 15.45
C GLY A 156 -5.15 -23.88 16.51
N GLU A 157 -4.21 -23.18 17.13
CA GLU A 157 -4.48 -22.04 17.99
C GLU A 157 -4.67 -20.74 17.16
N PRO A 158 -5.42 -19.75 17.67
CA PRO A 158 -5.53 -18.46 17.01
C PRO A 158 -4.16 -17.77 16.90
N PRO A 159 -3.99 -16.92 15.87
CA PRO A 159 -2.77 -16.15 15.67
C PRO A 159 -2.46 -15.28 16.89
N GLY A 160 -1.18 -15.25 17.31
CA GLY A 160 -0.74 -14.44 18.46
C GLY A 160 -1.07 -15.03 19.83
N SER A 161 -1.51 -16.28 19.90
CA SER A 161 -1.72 -17.02 21.16
C SER A 161 -0.41 -17.34 21.89
N ARG A 162 0.71 -17.45 21.17
CA ARG A 162 2.00 -17.82 21.74
C ARG A 162 2.79 -16.60 22.22
N LEU A 163 3.42 -16.75 23.38
CA LEU A 163 4.26 -15.70 23.97
C LEU A 163 5.50 -15.41 23.11
N ALA A 164 5.83 -14.13 22.98
CA ALA A 164 7.04 -13.70 22.30
C ALA A 164 8.29 -14.11 23.09
N VAL A 165 9.25 -14.74 22.42
CA VAL A 165 10.56 -15.09 23.00
C VAL A 165 11.53 -13.93 22.78
N GLN A 166 12.21 -13.50 23.85
CA GLN A 166 13.21 -12.42 23.80
C GLN A 166 14.38 -12.80 22.87
N LEU A 167 14.85 -11.82 22.10
CA LEU A 167 15.98 -12.01 21.17
C LEU A 167 17.32 -11.92 21.89
N ALA A 168 18.35 -12.55 21.32
CA ALA A 168 19.73 -12.49 21.81
C ALA A 168 20.28 -11.06 21.90
N THR A 169 19.75 -10.12 21.10
CA THR A 169 20.07 -8.68 21.20
C THR A 169 19.69 -8.09 22.56
N ILE A 170 18.61 -8.59 23.17
CA ILE A 170 18.09 -8.14 24.46
C ILE A 170 18.75 -8.92 25.60
N THR A 171 18.82 -10.24 25.49
CA THR A 171 19.35 -11.11 26.57
C THR A 171 20.89 -11.15 26.61
N ARG A 172 21.56 -10.76 25.52
CA ARG A 172 23.01 -10.87 25.31
C ARG A 172 23.58 -12.29 25.51
N SER A 173 22.74 -13.31 25.42
CA SER A 173 23.11 -14.71 25.66
C SER A 173 22.43 -15.65 24.66
N PRO A 174 23.05 -15.96 23.52
CA PRO A 174 22.53 -16.94 22.57
C PRO A 174 22.77 -18.37 23.09
N ASN A 175 22.04 -18.82 24.11
CA ASN A 175 22.09 -20.20 24.57
C ASN A 175 21.28 -21.12 23.64
N VAL A 176 21.67 -22.39 23.51
CA VAL A 176 20.93 -23.46 22.80
C VAL A 176 19.45 -23.48 23.18
N GLN A 177 19.13 -23.27 24.46
CA GLN A 177 17.75 -23.21 24.94
C GLN A 177 16.97 -22.05 24.29
N HIS A 178 17.56 -20.85 24.24
CA HIS A 178 16.94 -19.70 23.59
C HIS A 178 16.73 -19.93 22.09
N ILE A 179 17.67 -20.60 21.43
CA ILE A 179 17.58 -20.97 20.02
C ILE A 179 16.44 -21.99 19.82
N ALA A 180 16.31 -22.99 20.69
CA ALA A 180 15.25 -23.98 20.64
C ALA A 180 13.85 -23.35 20.78
N ASP A 181 13.67 -22.45 21.76
CA ASP A 181 12.39 -21.77 21.99
C ASP A 181 12.00 -20.87 20.81
N ARG A 182 12.99 -20.18 20.21
CA ARG A 182 12.78 -19.34 19.01
C ARG A 182 12.39 -20.18 17.79
N ILE A 183 13.09 -21.27 17.53
CA ILE A 183 12.79 -22.14 16.37
C ILE A 183 11.40 -22.76 16.54
N ASN A 184 11.05 -23.24 17.74
CA ASN A 184 9.74 -23.83 17.98
C ASN A 184 8.60 -22.80 17.81
N LEU A 185 8.80 -21.55 18.24
CA LEU A 185 7.85 -20.46 17.99
C LEU A 185 7.65 -20.22 16.49
N ILE A 186 8.73 -20.12 15.72
CA ILE A 186 8.68 -19.92 14.27
C ILE A 186 7.98 -21.09 13.57
N CYS A 187 8.30 -22.33 13.96
CA CYS A 187 7.61 -23.52 13.44
C CYS A 187 6.12 -23.43 13.70
N ALA A 188 5.71 -23.07 14.92
CA ALA A 188 4.29 -22.93 15.23
C ALA A 188 3.60 -21.83 14.42
N GLN A 189 4.24 -20.66 14.25
CA GLN A 189 3.72 -19.54 13.43
C GLN A 189 3.54 -19.87 11.95
N ASN A 190 4.31 -20.85 11.44
CA ASN A 190 4.20 -21.35 10.08
C ASN A 190 3.38 -22.65 9.99
N ASN A 191 2.66 -22.99 11.06
CA ASN A 191 1.84 -24.20 11.17
C ASN A 191 2.62 -25.51 10.93
N LEU A 192 3.91 -25.52 11.28
CA LEU A 192 4.81 -26.67 11.21
C LEU A 192 4.86 -27.40 12.56
N GLY A 193 5.15 -28.71 12.52
CA GLY A 193 5.35 -29.55 13.71
C GLY A 193 6.51 -29.12 14.61
N SER A 194 6.65 -29.77 15.76
CA SER A 194 7.75 -29.48 16.70
C SER A 194 9.09 -29.88 16.10
N PRO A 195 10.10 -28.98 16.08
CA PRO A 195 11.43 -29.31 15.57
C PRO A 195 12.13 -30.32 16.49
N SER A 196 13.06 -31.11 15.94
CA SER A 196 13.90 -32.00 16.74
C SER A 196 14.96 -31.20 17.51
N ARG A 197 15.40 -31.72 18.68
CA ARG A 197 16.42 -31.06 19.51
C ARG A 197 17.77 -30.88 18.77
N SER A 198 18.08 -31.77 17.84
CA SER A 198 19.29 -31.71 17.03
C SER A 198 19.39 -30.46 16.15
N VAL A 199 18.25 -29.92 15.70
CA VAL A 199 18.22 -28.70 14.88
C VAL A 199 18.72 -27.49 15.66
N SER A 200 18.36 -27.38 16.94
CA SER A 200 18.80 -26.27 17.78
C SER A 200 20.29 -26.34 18.09
N SER A 201 20.84 -27.55 18.30
CA SER A 201 22.29 -27.76 18.47
C SER A 201 23.07 -27.43 17.19
N LEU A 202 22.57 -27.84 16.02
CA LEU A 202 23.19 -27.52 14.74
C LEU A 202 23.15 -26.02 14.46
N MET A 203 22.04 -25.35 14.77
CA MET A 203 21.93 -23.90 14.61
C MET A 203 22.87 -23.15 15.57
N HIS A 204 23.02 -23.62 16.82
CA HIS A 204 24.00 -23.05 17.75
C HIS A 204 25.43 -23.14 17.20
N LEU A 205 25.82 -24.32 16.69
CA LEU A 205 27.12 -24.51 16.04
C LEU A 205 27.31 -23.60 14.83
N ALA A 206 26.26 -23.39 14.03
CA ALA A 206 26.33 -22.52 12.86
C ALA A 206 26.44 -21.02 13.22
N CYS A 207 26.14 -20.64 14.45
CA CYS A 207 26.26 -19.26 14.95
C CYS A 207 27.58 -18.98 15.67
N GLU A 208 28.38 -20.00 15.98
CA GLU A 208 29.77 -19.89 16.47
C GLU A 208 30.72 -19.52 15.33
#